data_AF-A0A329RSK0-F1
#
_entry.id   AF-A0A329RSK0-F1
#
_cell.length_a   1.000
_cell.length_b   1.000
_cell.length_c   1.000
_cell.angle_alpha   90.00
_cell.angle_beta   90.00
_cell.angle_gamma   90.00
#
_symmetry.space_group_name_H-M   'P 1'
#
loop_
_entity.id
_entity.type
_entity.pdbx_description
1 polymer ?
#
loop_
_entity_poly.entity_id
_entity_poly.type
_entity_poly.pdbx_seq_one_letter_code
_entity_poly.pdbx_strand_id
1 'polypeptide(L)'
;MNDPTAALMPTHREENQLKELFEELKTFLNPPRRNSKMPMQPEFEDACVAVLAGKADSLTEQQRSLLPPFAAPATTPPELEDKALGFADRALKKHKLQCETPSEYPEIAAIPPT
;
A
#
# COMPACT_ATOMS: atom_id res chain seq x y z
N MET A 1 14.83 50.38 -41.05
CA MET A 1 13.83 49.31 -41.28
C MET A 1 13.99 48.33 -40.14
N ASN A 2 13.10 48.35 -39.15
CA ASN A 2 13.12 47.37 -38.07
C ASN A 2 12.21 46.24 -38.52
N ASP A 3 12.79 45.09 -38.84
CA ASP A 3 12.06 43.90 -39.24
C ASP A 3 11.28 43.37 -38.02
N PRO A 4 9.93 43.46 -38.00
CA PRO A 4 9.13 43.04 -36.86
C PRO A 4 9.19 41.52 -36.61
N THR A 5 9.71 40.77 -37.59
CA THR A 5 9.86 39.31 -37.51
C THR A 5 10.93 38.90 -36.50
N ALA A 6 11.98 39.71 -36.32
CA ALA A 6 13.06 39.42 -35.38
C ALA A 6 12.63 39.44 -33.91
N ALA A 7 11.57 40.19 -33.59
CA ALA A 7 10.99 40.23 -32.23
C ALA A 7 10.08 39.04 -31.92
N LEU A 8 9.71 38.25 -32.93
CA LEU A 8 8.87 37.06 -32.79
C LEU A 8 9.68 35.75 -32.76
N MET A 9 10.98 35.83 -33.07
CA MET A 9 11.86 34.66 -33.01
C MET A 9 12.26 34.40 -31.56
N PRO A 10 12.21 33.13 -31.09
CA PRO A 10 12.73 32.77 -29.78
C PRO A 10 14.16 33.27 -29.62
N THR A 11 14.43 33.88 -28.48
CA THR A 11 15.78 34.29 -28.14
C THR A 11 16.64 33.07 -27.86
N HIS A 12 17.94 33.15 -28.11
CA HIS A 12 18.89 32.08 -27.78
C HIS A 12 18.83 31.67 -26.29
N ARG A 13 18.39 32.57 -25.41
CA ARG A 13 18.15 32.30 -24.00
C ARG A 13 16.94 31.38 -23.79
N GLU A 14 15.83 31.65 -24.46
CA GLU A 14 14.61 30.84 -24.38
C GLU A 14 14.84 29.44 -24.98
N GLU A 15 15.60 29.34 -26.07
CA GLU A 15 15.95 28.04 -26.65
C GLU A 15 16.77 27.17 -25.69
N ASN A 16 17.69 27.77 -24.93
CA ASN A 16 18.47 27.06 -23.93
C ASN A 16 17.61 26.63 -22.73
N GLN A 17 16.66 27.47 -22.31
CA GLN A 17 15.69 27.11 -21.27
C GLN A 17 14.80 25.93 -21.72
N LEU A 18 14.36 25.91 -22.98
CA LEU A 18 13.60 24.79 -23.52
C LEU A 18 14.41 23.49 -23.55
N LYS A 19 15.70 23.56 -23.90
CA LYS A 19 16.59 22.38 -23.92
C LYS A 19 16.80 21.81 -22.52
N GLU A 20 16.98 22.68 -21.53
CA GLU A 20 17.13 22.28 -20.13
C GLU A 20 15.86 21.61 -19.60
N LEU A 21 14.70 22.24 -19.81
CA LEU A 21 13.39 21.66 -19.47
C LEU A 21 13.14 20.33 -20.19
N PHE A 22 13.54 20.22 -21.45
CA PHE A 22 13.38 18.99 -22.21
C PHE A 22 14.20 17.84 -21.64
N GLU A 23 15.46 18.09 -21.28
CA GLU A 23 16.31 17.06 -20.63
C GLU A 23 15.84 16.73 -19.20
N GLU A 24 15.32 17.72 -18.46
CA GLU A 24 14.66 17.49 -17.16
C GLU A 24 13.43 16.58 -17.32
N LEU A 25 12.56 16.90 -18.27
CA LEU A 25 11.32 16.15 -18.51
C LEU A 25 11.60 14.74 -19.04
N LYS A 26 12.66 14.57 -19.84
CA LYS A 26 13.17 13.27 -20.28
C LYS A 26 13.74 12.44 -19.12
N THR A 27 14.38 13.08 -18.15
CA THR A 27 14.85 12.45 -16.91
C THR A 27 13.70 12.08 -15.98
N PHE A 28 12.61 12.85 -15.98
CA PHE A 28 11.41 12.54 -15.20
C PHE A 28 10.58 11.41 -15.84
N LEU A 29 10.47 11.39 -17.17
CA LEU A 29 9.73 10.36 -17.92
C LEU A 29 10.51 9.04 -18.00
N ASN A 30 11.84 9.14 -18.03
CA ASN A 30 12.75 8.02 -17.84
C ASN A 30 13.51 8.24 -16.54
N PRO A 31 12.84 8.15 -15.37
CA PRO A 31 13.60 8.11 -14.13
C PRO A 31 14.58 6.95 -14.31
N PRO A 32 15.84 7.07 -13.86
CA PRO A 32 16.71 5.89 -13.83
C PRO A 32 15.86 4.88 -13.10
N ARG A 33 15.40 3.85 -13.85
CA ARG A 33 14.49 2.86 -13.30
C ARG A 33 15.21 2.53 -12.02
N ARG A 34 14.63 2.81 -10.86
CA ARG A 34 15.11 2.12 -9.69
C ARG A 34 14.92 0.71 -10.19
N ASN A 35 16.01 0.05 -10.50
CA ASN A 35 16.04 -1.37 -10.60
C ASN A 35 15.81 -1.79 -9.16
N SER A 36 14.61 -1.51 -8.63
CA SER A 36 13.85 -2.45 -7.86
C SER A 36 13.74 -3.66 -8.80
N LYS A 37 14.85 -4.39 -8.86
CA LYS A 37 14.89 -5.82 -8.66
C LYS A 37 14.22 -6.09 -7.31
N MET A 38 12.99 -5.62 -7.11
CA MET A 38 12.08 -6.33 -6.26
C MET A 38 11.94 -7.62 -7.03
N PRO A 39 12.42 -8.75 -6.48
CA PRO A 39 12.25 -10.02 -7.17
C PRO A 39 10.75 -10.21 -7.29
N MET A 40 10.17 -9.81 -8.43
CA MET A 40 8.87 -10.31 -8.84
C MET A 40 9.11 -11.79 -9.00
N GLN A 41 8.71 -12.55 -7.99
CA GLN A 41 8.74 -13.99 -8.02
C GLN A 41 7.46 -14.39 -8.74
N PRO A 42 7.52 -14.71 -10.05
CA PRO A 42 6.32 -15.01 -10.82
C PRO A 42 5.54 -16.17 -10.19
N GLU A 43 6.23 -17.11 -9.55
CA GLU A 43 5.61 -18.23 -8.85
C GLU A 43 4.79 -17.78 -7.64
N PHE A 44 5.22 -16.72 -6.93
CA PHE A 44 4.45 -16.14 -5.82
C PHE A 44 3.19 -15.42 -6.33
N GLU A 45 3.31 -14.64 -7.41
CA GLU A 45 2.16 -13.93 -7.99
C GLU A 45 1.12 -14.91 -8.52
N ASP A 46 1.55 -15.93 -9.27
CA ASP A 46 0.67 -17.00 -9.75
C ASP A 46 -0.01 -17.74 -8.59
N ALA A 47 0.72 -17.99 -7.50
CA ALA A 47 0.17 -18.63 -6.31
C ALA A 47 -0.93 -17.76 -5.68
N CYS A 48 -0.70 -16.45 -5.53
CA CYS A 48 -1.69 -15.51 -5.02
C CYS A 48 -2.95 -15.49 -5.88
N VAL A 49 -2.79 -15.41 -7.20
CA VAL A 49 -3.91 -15.43 -8.15
C VAL A 49 -4.72 -16.73 -8.04
N ALA A 50 -4.04 -17.88 -7.93
CA ALA A 50 -4.71 -19.16 -7.78
C ALA A 50 -5.49 -19.27 -6.46
N VAL A 51 -4.94 -18.79 -5.34
CA VAL A 51 -5.64 -18.75 -4.04
C VAL A 51 -6.89 -17.86 -4.13
N LEU A 52 -6.75 -16.64 -4.67
CA LEU A 52 -7.87 -15.71 -4.84
C LEU A 52 -8.95 -16.24 -5.78
N ALA A 53 -8.57 -17.05 -6.77
CA ALA A 53 -9.48 -17.75 -7.67
C ALA A 53 -10.12 -19.01 -7.05
N GLY A 54 -9.83 -19.34 -5.78
CA GLY A 54 -10.36 -20.53 -5.09
C GLY A 54 -9.69 -21.84 -5.52
N LYS A 55 -8.52 -21.79 -6.16
CA LYS A 55 -7.77 -22.93 -6.70
C LYS A 55 -6.53 -23.27 -5.87
N ALA A 56 -6.61 -23.08 -4.54
CA ALA A 56 -5.49 -23.32 -3.62
C ALA A 56 -5.03 -24.80 -3.63
N ASP A 57 -5.94 -25.74 -3.91
CA ASP A 57 -5.63 -27.17 -3.96
C ASP A 57 -4.74 -27.55 -5.15
N SER A 58 -4.72 -26.72 -6.22
CA SER A 58 -3.88 -26.96 -7.42
C SER A 58 -2.50 -26.31 -7.37
N LEU A 59 -2.14 -25.64 -6.27
CA LEU A 59 -0.82 -25.02 -6.11
C LEU A 59 0.30 -26.09 -6.07
N THR A 60 1.41 -25.80 -6.73
CA THR A 60 2.62 -26.64 -6.63
C THR A 60 3.26 -26.53 -5.24
N GLU A 61 4.10 -27.50 -4.86
CA GLU A 61 4.81 -27.46 -3.57
C GLU A 61 5.65 -26.18 -3.41
N GLN A 62 6.32 -25.77 -4.49
CA GLN A 62 7.12 -24.54 -4.53
C GLN A 62 6.23 -23.31 -4.26
N GLN A 63 5.08 -23.20 -4.92
CA GLN A 63 4.15 -22.10 -4.71
C GLN A 63 3.58 -22.06 -3.29
N ARG A 64 3.23 -23.23 -2.74
CA ARG A 64 2.75 -23.36 -1.36
C ARG A 64 3.78 -22.91 -0.34
N SER A 65 5.07 -23.13 -0.60
CA SER A 65 6.14 -22.72 0.30
C SER A 65 6.33 -21.20 0.42
N LEU A 66 5.80 -20.41 -0.52
CA LEU A 66 5.96 -18.95 -0.58
C LEU A 66 4.84 -18.18 0.14
N LEU A 67 3.69 -18.81 0.34
CA LEU A 67 2.51 -18.20 0.97
C LEU A 67 2.48 -18.15 2.52
N PRO A 68 3.25 -18.94 3.31
CA PRO A 68 3.15 -18.95 4.77
C PRO A 68 3.31 -17.58 5.45
N PRO A 69 4.21 -16.67 5.02
CA PRO A 69 4.32 -15.33 5.60
C PRO A 69 3.04 -14.49 5.50
N PHE A 70 2.14 -14.84 4.58
CA PHE A 70 0.90 -14.13 4.29
C PHE A 70 -0.33 -14.90 4.76
N ALA A 71 -0.16 -16.08 5.35
CA ALA A 71 -1.26 -16.82 5.93
C ALA A 71 -1.84 -16.04 7.11
N ALA A 72 -3.15 -15.78 7.07
CA ALA A 72 -3.82 -15.23 8.24
C ALA A 72 -3.59 -16.21 9.41
N PRO A 73 -3.22 -15.72 10.61
CA PRO A 73 -3.23 -16.58 11.78
C PRO A 73 -4.62 -17.18 11.86
N ALA A 74 -4.70 -18.50 12.06
CA ALA A 74 -5.95 -19.22 12.16
C ALA A 74 -6.82 -18.49 13.19
N THR A 75 -7.71 -17.64 12.68
CA THR A 75 -8.70 -16.97 13.51
C THR A 75 -9.48 -18.13 14.09
N THR A 76 -9.37 -18.28 15.41
CA THR A 76 -10.21 -19.20 16.18
C THR A 76 -11.60 -19.16 15.55
N PRO A 77 -12.15 -20.31 15.11
CA PRO A 77 -13.45 -20.34 14.46
C PRO A 77 -14.40 -19.47 15.26
N PRO A 78 -15.26 -18.67 14.59
CA PRO A 78 -16.14 -17.75 15.29
C PRO A 78 -16.79 -18.53 16.42
N GLU A 79 -16.44 -18.14 17.65
CA GLU A 79 -17.05 -18.61 18.88
C GLU A 79 -18.53 -18.72 18.55
N LEU A 80 -19.13 -19.92 18.66
CA LEU A 80 -20.49 -20.21 18.21
C LEU A 80 -21.42 -19.09 18.67
N GLU A 81 -21.59 -18.07 17.81
CA GLU A 81 -22.25 -16.85 18.25
C GLU A 81 -23.71 -17.24 18.36
N ASP A 82 -24.28 -16.98 19.53
CA ASP A 82 -25.65 -17.34 19.83
C ASP A 82 -26.55 -16.65 18.80
N LYS A 83 -27.03 -17.43 17.82
CA LYS A 83 -27.78 -16.92 16.65
C LYS A 83 -29.12 -16.28 17.07
N ALA A 84 -29.51 -16.48 18.33
CA ALA A 84 -30.65 -15.84 18.96
C ALA A 84 -30.40 -14.35 19.29
N LEU A 85 -29.15 -13.92 19.43
CA LEU A 85 -28.80 -12.53 19.76
C LEU A 85 -28.76 -11.67 18.50
N GLY A 86 -29.37 -10.49 18.55
CA GLY A 86 -29.31 -9.49 17.48
C GLY A 86 -27.91 -8.86 17.36
N PHE A 87 -27.66 -8.14 16.26
CA PHE A 87 -26.37 -7.46 16.05
C PHE A 87 -25.99 -6.53 17.22
N ALA A 88 -26.96 -5.76 17.72
CA ALA A 88 -26.74 -4.83 18.83
C ALA A 88 -26.35 -5.55 20.13
N ASP A 89 -26.99 -6.68 20.45
CA ASP A 89 -26.70 -7.46 21.65
C ASP A 89 -25.30 -8.09 21.57
N ARG A 90 -24.89 -8.55 20.38
CA ARG A 90 -23.55 -9.09 20.15
C ARG A 90 -22.48 -8.01 20.27
N ALA A 91 -22.73 -6.82 19.71
CA ALA A 91 -21.84 -5.68 19.85
C ALA A 91 -21.69 -5.25 21.32
N LEU A 92 -22.80 -5.18 22.06
CA LEU A 92 -22.80 -4.84 23.48
C LEU A 92 -22.08 -5.91 24.33
N LYS A 93 -22.31 -7.19 24.06
CA LYS A 93 -21.64 -8.30 24.75
C LYS A 93 -20.12 -8.26 24.55
N LYS A 94 -19.66 -8.02 23.32
CA LYS A 94 -18.23 -7.85 23.01
C LYS A 94 -17.62 -6.65 23.73
N HIS A 95 -18.32 -5.51 23.73
CA HIS A 95 -17.87 -4.31 24.42
C HIS A 95 -17.76 -4.52 25.94
N LYS A 96 -18.73 -5.21 26.57
CA LYS A 96 -18.67 -5.55 28.00
C LYS A 96 -17.46 -6.40 28.33
N LEU A 97 -17.19 -7.45 27.54
CA LEU A 97 -16.03 -8.32 27.73
C LEU A 97 -14.70 -7.55 27.63
N GLN A 98 -14.61 -6.59 26.70
CA GLN A 98 -13.43 -5.74 26.53
C GLN A 98 -13.26 -4.68 27.63
N CYS A 99 -14.35 -4.20 28.22
CA CYS A 99 -14.29 -3.28 29.36
C CYS A 99 -13.99 -4.01 30.68
N GLU A 100 -14.31 -5.30 30.78
CA GLU A 100 -13.98 -6.14 31.94
C GLU A 100 -12.48 -6.45 32.02
N THR A 101 -11.74 -6.39 30.90
CA THR A 101 -10.27 -6.38 30.95
C THR A 101 -9.80 -5.00 31.39
N PRO A 102 -9.24 -4.84 32.61
CA PRO A 102 -8.72 -3.55 33.04
C PRO A 102 -7.60 -3.14 32.09
N SER A 103 -7.85 -2.10 31.28
CA SER A 103 -6.79 -1.44 30.54
C SER A 103 -6.00 -0.61 31.54
N GLU A 104 -4.90 -1.17 32.03
CA GLU A 104 -3.94 -0.44 32.85
C GLU A 104 -3.19 0.54 31.94
N TYR A 105 -3.68 1.77 31.89
CA TYR A 105 -2.98 2.84 31.19
C TYR A 105 -1.84 3.33 32.07
N PRO A 106 -0.58 3.32 31.59
CA PRO A 106 0.51 3.92 32.33
C PRO A 106 0.26 5.42 32.46
N GLU A 107 0.34 5.94 33.68
CA GLU A 107 0.28 7.37 33.97
C GLU A 107 1.46 8.07 33.27
N ILE A 108 1.16 9.02 32.39
CA ILE A 108 2.18 9.82 31.70
C ILE A 108 2.42 11.14 32.44
N ALA A 109 3.67 11.58 32.49
CA ALA A 109 4.05 12.84 33.11
C ALA A 109 3.38 14.04 32.41
N ALA A 110 2.98 15.04 33.20
CA ALA A 110 2.37 16.26 32.69
C ALA A 110 3.34 17.06 31.80
N ILE A 111 2.87 17.49 30.64
CA ILE A 111 3.63 18.38 29.74
C ILE A 111 3.45 19.82 30.23
N PRO A 112 4.53 20.57 30.52
CA PRO A 112 4.44 21.97 30.94
C PRO A 112 3.97 22.88 29.79
N PRO A 113 3.30 24.01 30.11
CA PRO A 113 2.84 24.98 29.11
C PRO A 113 4.02 25.72 28.43
N THR A 114 3.85 26.03 27.14
CA THR A 114 4.78 26.81 26.31
C THR A 114 4.58 28.30 26.42
#